data_AF-A0A3F2Y3S7-F1
#
_entry.id   AF-A0A3F2Y3S7-F1
#
_cell.length_a   1.000
_cell.length_b   1.000
_cell.length_c   1.000
_cell.angle_alpha   90.00
_cell.angle_beta   90.00
_cell.angle_gamma   90.00
#
_symmetry.space_group_name_H-M   'P 1'
#
loop_
_entity.id
_entity.type
_entity.pdbx_description
1 polymer ?
#
loop_
_entity_poly.entity_id
_entity_poly.type
_entity_poly.pdbx_seq_one_letter_code
_entity_poly.pdbx_strand_id
1 'polypeptide(L)'
;MSFIFRRSLSTLIPPKIASPANLGSNPAAKRMQNIVSFYSKLPRGHAPTPVAKTLFAKYREKYRNTGKPVFHVTMALLISGYALNYYFVFRHEKGEEGL
;
A
#
# COMPACT_ATOMS: atom_id res chain seq x y z
N MET A 1 39.30 -16.15 25.89
CA MET A 1 37.97 -16.78 26.04
C MET A 1 36.93 -15.77 25.58
N SER A 2 36.22 -16.02 24.47
CA SER A 2 35.21 -15.09 23.94
C SER A 2 33.82 -15.45 24.50
N PHE A 3 33.19 -14.51 25.19
CA PHE A 3 31.82 -14.66 25.67
C PHE A 3 30.85 -14.22 24.57
N ILE A 4 30.16 -15.19 23.96
CA ILE A 4 29.20 -14.94 22.88
C ILE A 4 27.82 -14.67 23.49
N PHE A 5 27.40 -13.40 23.52
CA PHE A 5 26.11 -12.89 24.05
C PHE A 5 24.88 -13.23 23.17
N ARG A 6 24.75 -14.45 22.64
CA ARG A 6 23.62 -14.80 21.74
C ARG A 6 22.30 -15.13 22.44
N ARG A 7 22.27 -15.31 23.77
CA ARG A 7 21.07 -15.79 24.50
C ARG A 7 20.36 -14.76 25.39
N SER A 8 20.92 -13.56 25.57
CA SER A 8 20.36 -12.55 26.50
C SER A 8 19.06 -11.90 26.01
N LEU A 9 18.74 -12.01 24.72
CA LEU A 9 17.54 -11.39 24.12
C LEU A 9 16.38 -12.38 23.89
N SER A 10 16.58 -13.69 24.09
CA SER A 10 15.52 -14.71 23.90
C SER A 10 14.39 -14.62 24.92
N THR A 11 14.56 -13.89 26.03
CA THR A 11 13.55 -13.70 27.08
C THR A 11 12.91 -12.32 27.06
N LEU A 12 13.46 -11.35 26.31
CA LEU A 12 12.94 -9.98 26.26
C LEU A 12 11.70 -9.87 25.35
N ILE A 13 11.60 -10.76 24.37
CA ILE A 13 10.45 -10.87 23.48
C ILE A 13 9.81 -12.23 23.75
N PRO A 14 8.73 -12.32 24.54
CA PRO A 14 8.05 -13.58 24.73
C PRO A 14 7.65 -14.14 23.36
N PRO A 15 7.84 -15.45 23.10
CA PRO A 15 7.38 -16.07 21.85
C PRO A 15 5.89 -15.75 21.70
N LYS A 16 5.36 -15.56 20.48
CA LYS A 16 3.94 -15.23 20.27
C LYS A 16 3.02 -16.39 20.74
N ILE A 17 2.78 -16.50 22.04
CA ILE A 17 2.03 -17.59 22.70
C ILE A 17 0.57 -17.56 22.22
N ALA A 18 0.04 -16.35 21.97
CA ALA A 18 -1.30 -16.11 21.47
C ALA A 18 -1.37 -15.92 19.94
N SER A 19 -0.42 -16.46 19.16
CA SER A 19 -0.62 -16.49 17.70
C SER A 19 -1.70 -17.52 17.34
N PRO A 20 -2.53 -17.28 16.31
CA PRO A 20 -3.52 -18.25 15.84
C PRO A 20 -2.90 -19.63 15.52
N ALA A 21 -1.63 -19.63 15.10
CA ALA A 21 -0.85 -20.83 14.83
C ALA A 21 -0.53 -21.63 16.10
N ASN A 22 -0.23 -20.97 17.22
CA ASN A 22 0.11 -21.63 18.48
C ASN A 22 -1.15 -22.07 19.27
N LEU A 23 -2.21 -21.27 19.23
CA LEU A 23 -3.51 -21.60 19.85
C LEU A 23 -4.26 -22.74 19.12
N GLY A 24 -3.99 -22.93 17.82
CA GLY A 24 -4.57 -23.99 16.98
C GLY A 24 -3.79 -25.30 16.94
N SER A 25 -2.72 -25.44 17.74
CA SER A 25 -1.82 -26.61 17.71
C SER A 25 -2.50 -27.91 18.21
N ASN A 26 -3.57 -27.80 19.00
CA ASN A 26 -4.41 -28.93 19.37
C ASN A 26 -5.17 -29.47 18.13
N PRO A 27 -5.09 -30.78 17.83
CA PRO A 27 -5.84 -31.40 16.73
C PRO A 27 -7.35 -31.09 16.72
N ALA A 28 -7.97 -30.95 17.90
CA ALA A 28 -9.38 -30.56 18.01
C ALA A 28 -9.63 -29.10 17.58
N ALA A 29 -8.72 -28.19 17.91
CA ALA A 29 -8.79 -26.78 17.49
C ALA A 29 -8.61 -26.65 15.97
N LYS A 30 -7.70 -27.44 15.37
CA LYS A 30 -7.50 -27.49 13.91
C LYS A 30 -8.75 -28.01 13.17
N ARG A 31 -9.42 -29.03 13.70
CA ARG A 31 -10.71 -29.51 13.19
C ARG A 31 -11.78 -28.42 13.24
N MET A 32 -11.88 -27.71 14.37
CA MET A 32 -12.84 -26.62 14.53
C MET A 32 -12.58 -25.46 13.57
N GLN A 33 -11.32 -25.06 13.38
CA GLN A 33 -10.93 -24.03 12.40
C GLN A 33 -11.30 -24.45 10.97
N ASN A 34 -11.08 -25.72 10.61
CA ASN A 34 -11.44 -26.24 9.30
C ASN A 34 -12.96 -26.19 9.06
N ILE A 35 -13.77 -26.56 10.06
CA ILE A 35 -15.25 -26.50 9.98
C ILE A 35 -15.72 -25.05 9.80
N VAL A 36 -15.22 -24.12 10.61
CA VAL A 36 -15.54 -22.69 10.46
C VAL A 36 -15.10 -22.16 9.10
N SER A 37 -13.93 -22.57 8.62
CA SER A 37 -13.41 -22.19 7.30
C SER A 37 -14.24 -22.76 6.15
N PHE A 38 -14.79 -23.97 6.32
CA PHE A 38 -15.68 -24.59 5.34
C PHE A 38 -16.96 -23.77 5.24
N TYR A 39 -17.60 -23.47 6.37
CA TYR A 39 -18.85 -22.70 6.38
C TYR A 39 -18.67 -21.23 5.99
N SER A 40 -17.52 -20.63 6.27
CA SER A 40 -17.22 -19.27 5.84
C SER A 40 -17.00 -19.16 4.33
N LYS A 41 -16.52 -20.23 3.70
CA LYS A 41 -16.23 -20.35 2.26
C LYS A 41 -17.36 -20.97 1.43
N LEU A 42 -18.51 -21.30 2.04
CA LEU A 42 -19.67 -21.70 1.25
C LEU A 42 -19.88 -20.65 0.15
N PRO A 43 -20.20 -21.05 -1.10
CA PRO A 43 -20.42 -20.11 -2.20
C PRO A 43 -21.57 -19.18 -1.84
N ARG A 44 -21.23 -18.04 -1.22
CA ARG A 44 -22.12 -16.91 -1.11
C ARG A 44 -22.21 -16.34 -2.51
N GLY A 45 -23.38 -15.85 -2.92
CA GLY A 45 -23.53 -15.15 -4.18
C GLY A 45 -22.44 -14.08 -4.34
N HIS A 46 -22.13 -13.69 -5.58
CA HIS A 46 -21.03 -12.77 -5.85
C HIS A 46 -21.15 -11.53 -4.96
N ALA A 47 -20.11 -11.25 -4.18
CA ALA A 47 -20.06 -10.02 -3.41
C ALA A 47 -20.26 -8.85 -4.38
N PRO A 48 -21.07 -7.83 -4.03
CA PRO A 48 -21.29 -6.70 -4.91
C PRO A 48 -19.94 -6.09 -5.29
N THR A 49 -19.72 -5.88 -6.58
CA THR A 49 -18.48 -5.28 -7.06
C THR A 49 -18.32 -3.92 -6.39
N PRO A 50 -17.17 -3.64 -5.74
CA PRO A 50 -16.99 -2.37 -5.04
C PRO A 50 -16.99 -1.26 -6.07
N VAL A 51 -18.13 -0.56 -6.19
CA VAL A 51 -18.26 0.58 -7.10
C VAL A 51 -17.42 1.73 -6.55
N ALA A 52 -16.50 2.22 -7.38
CA ALA A 52 -15.67 3.37 -7.04
C ALA A 52 -16.53 4.64 -6.85
N LYS A 53 -16.69 5.09 -5.60
CA LYS A 53 -17.50 6.28 -5.26
C LYS A 53 -16.73 7.58 -5.43
N THR A 54 -15.44 7.60 -5.11
CA THR A 54 -14.62 8.80 -5.17
C THR A 54 -13.96 8.97 -6.54
N LEU A 55 -13.66 10.22 -6.92
CA LEU A 55 -12.96 10.51 -8.18
C LEU A 55 -11.61 9.79 -8.25
N PHE A 56 -10.87 9.75 -7.14
CA PHE A 56 -9.62 9.02 -7.04
C PHE A 56 -9.83 7.50 -7.22
N ALA A 57 -10.86 6.92 -6.62
CA ALA A 57 -11.16 5.50 -6.80
C ALA A 57 -11.51 5.18 -8.26
N LYS A 58 -12.26 6.06 -8.95
CA LYS A 58 -12.59 5.90 -10.38
C LYS A 58 -11.34 5.95 -11.25
N TYR A 59 -10.44 6.90 -10.97
CA TYR A 59 -9.16 7.00 -11.65
C TYR A 59 -8.29 5.75 -11.39
N ARG A 60 -8.20 5.31 -10.13
CA ARG A 60 -7.45 4.11 -9.74
C ARG A 60 -7.95 2.88 -10.49
N GLU A 61 -9.26 2.62 -10.50
CA GLU A 61 -9.82 1.46 -11.21
C GLU A 61 -9.59 1.53 -12.72
N LYS A 62 -9.67 2.73 -13.33
CA LYS A 62 -9.41 2.91 -14.76
C LYS A 62 -7.96 2.64 -15.17
N TYR A 63 -6.99 2.94 -14.30
CA TYR A 63 -5.56 2.88 -14.63
C TYR A 63 -4.74 1.88 -13.79
N ARG A 64 -5.40 1.03 -12.98
CA ARG A 64 -4.75 0.13 -12.01
C ARG A 64 -3.68 -0.79 -12.61
N ASN A 65 -3.94 -1.28 -13.83
CA ASN A 65 -3.11 -2.27 -14.51
C ASN A 65 -2.37 -1.66 -15.71
N THR A 66 -2.21 -0.34 -15.74
CA THR A 66 -1.54 0.37 -16.84
C THR A 66 -0.44 1.27 -16.31
N GLY A 67 0.66 1.44 -17.05
CA GLY A 67 1.73 2.40 -16.72
C GLY A 67 1.37 3.88 -16.92
N LYS A 68 0.15 4.19 -17.38
CA LYS A 68 -0.34 5.56 -17.63
C LYS A 68 -0.25 6.50 -16.42
N PRO A 69 -0.49 6.09 -15.16
CA PRO A 69 -0.35 6.98 -14.01
C PRO A 69 1.05 7.58 -13.87
N VAL A 70 2.10 6.80 -14.19
CA VAL A 70 3.48 7.30 -14.18
C VAL A 70 3.62 8.42 -15.20
N PHE A 71 3.14 8.21 -16.42
CA PHE A 71 3.14 9.24 -17.47
C PHE A 71 2.35 10.49 -17.07
N HIS A 72 1.15 10.33 -16.48
CA HIS A 72 0.35 11.46 -15.99
C HIS A 72 1.09 12.29 -14.95
N VAL A 73 1.77 11.65 -14.00
CA VAL A 73 2.58 12.33 -12.99
C VAL A 73 3.77 13.04 -13.63
N THR A 74 4.51 12.37 -14.52
CA THR A 74 5.64 12.99 -15.22
C THR A 74 5.20 14.22 -16.00
N MET A 75 4.10 14.13 -16.75
CA MET A 75 3.57 15.25 -17.52
C MET A 75 3.13 16.40 -16.62
N ALA A 76 2.46 16.10 -15.50
CA ALA A 76 2.07 17.11 -14.53
C ALA A 76 3.27 17.85 -13.93
N LEU A 77 4.34 17.13 -13.61
CA LEU A 77 5.58 17.71 -13.10
C LEU A 77 6.29 18.59 -14.14
N LEU A 78 6.39 18.13 -15.40
CA LEU A 78 7.02 18.91 -16.46
C LEU A 78 6.27 20.21 -16.75
N ILE A 79 4.94 20.15 -16.87
CA ILE A 79 4.11 21.34 -17.11
C ILE A 79 4.22 22.30 -15.91
N SER A 80 4.11 21.78 -14.69
CA SER A 80 4.19 22.61 -13.49
C SER A 80 5.57 23.25 -13.36
N GLY A 81 6.64 22.50 -13.60
CA GLY A 81 8.01 23.00 -13.57
C GLY A 81 8.25 24.10 -14.60
N TYR A 82 7.77 23.91 -15.84
CA TYR A 82 7.86 24.94 -16.88
C TYR A 82 7.04 26.19 -16.52
N ALA A 83 5.81 26.02 -16.02
CA ALA A 83 4.96 27.14 -15.63
C ALA A 83 5.57 27.97 -14.48
N LEU A 84 6.17 27.30 -13.48
CA LEU A 84 6.87 27.97 -12.38
C LEU A 84 8.12 28.70 -12.90
N ASN A 85 8.93 28.06 -13.75
CA ASN A 85 10.11 28.69 -14.34
C ASN A 85 9.73 29.92 -15.19
N TYR A 86 8.66 29.82 -15.98
CA TYR A 86 8.13 30.95 -16.72
C TYR A 86 7.66 32.09 -15.82
N TYR A 87 6.96 31.77 -14.72
CA TYR A 87 6.46 32.76 -13.78
C TYR A 87 7.58 33.50 -13.06
N PHE A 88 8.62 32.80 -12.59
CA PHE A 88 9.68 33.36 -11.75
C PHE A 88 10.88 33.91 -12.52
N VAL A 89 11.25 33.30 -13.65
CA VAL A 89 12.48 33.65 -14.39
C VAL A 89 12.12 34.35 -15.70
N PHE A 90 11.54 33.63 -16.66
CA PHE A 90 11.37 34.15 -18.03
C PHE A 90 10.45 35.37 -18.16
N ARG A 91 9.49 35.56 -17.24
CA ARG A 91 8.66 36.76 -17.21
C ARG A 91 9.45 38.02 -16.87
N HIS A 92 10.44 37.91 -15.98
CA HIS A 92 11.22 39.05 -15.51
C HIS A 92 12.35 39.40 -16.47
N GLU A 93 12.93 38.41 -17.16
CA GLU A 93 13.94 38.64 -18.20
C GLU A 93 13.41 39.50 -19.36
N LYS A 94 12.15 39.29 -19.78
CA LYS A 94 11.53 40.11 -20.84
C LYS A 94 11.14 41.53 -20.41
N GLY A 95 11.09 41.81 -19.11
CA GLY A 95 10.77 43.15 -18.59
C GLY A 95 11.97 44.10 -18.65
N GLU A 96 13.20 43.56 -18.64
CA GLU A 96 14.42 44.36 -18.59
C GLU A 96 15.00 44.70 -19.99
N GLU A 97 14.74 43.89 -21.02
CA GLU A 97 15.20 44.16 -22.40
C GLU A 97 14.29 45.14 -23.18
N GLY A 98 13.24 45.68 -22.55
CA GLY A 98 12.22 46.52 -23.18
C GLY A 98 12.22 48.00 -22.79
N LEU A 99 13.29 48.52 -22.18
CA LEU A 99 13.49 49.94 -21.84
C LEU A 99 14.75 50.51 -22.50
#